data_AF-A0A5E4KQ78-F1
#
_entry.id   AF-A0A5E4KQ78-F1
#
_cell.length_a   1.000
_cell.length_b   1.000
_cell.length_c   1.000
_cell.angle_alpha   90.00
_cell.angle_beta   90.00
_cell.angle_gamma   90.00
#
_symmetry.space_group_name_H-M   'P 1'
#
loop_
_entity.id
_entity.type
_entity.pdbx_description
1 polymer ?
#
loop_
_entity_poly.entity_id
_entity_poly.type
_entity_poly.pdbx_seq_one_letter_code
_entity_poly.pdbx_strand_id
1 'polypeptide(L)'
;MVDIGIIRYFKRSAEGYLNVIERRYDEKKGRYIRKRFYNGFLANCYSNFITIMEAVPHGLLPGSGKSRKRTEVKRYKEFNKRGFPAPRLLEDGEDYIDIEYVEMVELSRVLRDINESKQKKLELIRMAAAEMRKIHDAGFNLGDTNVHNIAYTPEGRIVFFDFEHRLIKESGEKDYSTFARSAAYEVPDASDVKDVLKSIAQGYGEDLTRKISIVPYTYLVFLAENKLGSLHELIKAKRYGLKN
;
A
#
# COMPACT_ATOMS: atom_id res chain seq x y z
N MET A 1 -17.52 -24.20 -22.41
CA MET A 1 -17.09 -24.24 -21.00
C MET A 1 -15.60 -24.01 -20.99
N VAL A 2 -15.16 -22.79 -20.66
CA VAL A 2 -13.73 -22.49 -20.51
C VAL A 2 -13.42 -22.72 -19.04
N ASP A 3 -12.56 -23.68 -18.78
CA ASP A 3 -12.03 -24.02 -17.47
C ASP A 3 -11.23 -22.82 -16.97
N ILE A 4 -11.82 -22.01 -16.09
CA ILE A 4 -11.16 -20.84 -15.51
C ILE A 4 -10.22 -21.37 -14.44
N GLY A 5 -8.99 -21.69 -14.86
CA GLY A 5 -7.95 -22.21 -14.00
C GLY A 5 -7.83 -21.42 -12.71
N ILE A 6 -7.73 -22.16 -11.60
CA ILE A 6 -7.38 -21.62 -10.29
C ILE A 6 -5.98 -21.00 -10.41
N ILE A 7 -5.91 -19.71 -10.70
CA ILE A 7 -4.66 -18.97 -10.56
C ILE A 7 -4.46 -18.77 -9.06
N ARG A 8 -3.69 -19.67 -8.45
CA ARG A 8 -3.14 -19.47 -7.11
C ARG A 8 -2.09 -18.37 -7.21
N TYR A 9 -2.51 -17.12 -7.08
CA TYR A 9 -1.57 -16.03 -6.87
C TYR A 9 -1.12 -16.10 -5.41
N PHE A 10 -0.06 -16.88 -5.16
CA PHE A 10 0.70 -16.74 -3.91
C PHE A 10 1.39 -15.38 -3.97
N LYS A 11 0.80 -14.35 -3.33
CA LYS A 11 1.48 -13.07 -3.09
C LYS A 11 2.79 -13.45 -2.36
N ARG A 12 3.94 -13.32 -3.02
CA ARG A 12 5.28 -13.43 -2.41
C ARG A 12 5.50 -12.20 -1.52
N SER A 13 4.71 -12.07 -0.46
CA SER A 13 5.11 -11.37 0.75
C SER A 13 5.26 -12.45 1.82
N ALA A 14 6.00 -12.18 2.89
CA ALA A 14 6.03 -13.05 4.06
C ALA A 14 4.61 -13.36 4.62
N GLU A 15 3.60 -12.60 4.17
CA GLU A 15 2.16 -12.76 4.44
C GLU A 15 1.48 -13.88 3.63
N GLY A 16 2.16 -14.55 2.68
CA GLY A 16 1.62 -15.67 1.90
C GLY A 16 1.14 -16.87 2.74
N TYR A 17 1.47 -16.89 4.03
CA TYR A 17 1.01 -17.87 5.02
C TYR A 17 -0.31 -17.48 5.71
N LEU A 18 -0.82 -16.28 5.47
CA LEU A 18 -1.87 -15.68 6.30
C LEU A 18 -3.23 -15.63 5.63
N ASN A 19 -3.26 -15.44 4.31
CA ASN A 19 -4.48 -15.37 3.52
C ASN A 19 -4.32 -16.12 2.19
N VAL A 20 -5.41 -16.72 1.67
CA VAL A 20 -5.46 -17.26 0.31
C VAL A 20 -6.42 -16.41 -0.51
N ILE A 21 -5.94 -15.95 -1.67
CA ILE A 21 -6.70 -15.11 -2.60
C ILE A 21 -7.04 -15.94 -3.84
N GLU A 22 -8.33 -16.07 -4.13
CA GLU A 22 -8.85 -16.85 -5.23
C GLU A 22 -9.71 -15.97 -6.14
N ARG A 23 -9.48 -16.02 -7.45
CA ARG A 23 -10.39 -15.42 -8.45
C ARG A 23 -11.49 -16.43 -8.77
N ARG A 24 -12.74 -16.00 -8.70
CA ARG A 24 -13.92 -16.85 -8.89
C ARG A 24 -14.97 -16.16 -9.75
N TYR A 25 -15.92 -16.95 -10.25
CA TYR A 25 -17.09 -16.49 -10.98
C TYR A 25 -18.33 -17.22 -10.45
N ASP A 26 -19.42 -16.50 -10.29
CA ASP A 26 -20.74 -17.03 -9.91
C ASP A 26 -21.82 -16.27 -10.70
N GLU A 27 -22.90 -16.94 -11.09
CA GLU A 27 -23.94 -16.32 -11.94
C GLU A 27 -24.66 -15.15 -11.26
N LYS A 28 -24.77 -15.16 -9.93
CA LYS A 28 -25.44 -14.08 -9.17
C LYS A 28 -24.48 -12.93 -8.85
N LYS A 29 -23.21 -13.24 -8.58
CA LYS A 29 -22.19 -12.26 -8.16
C LYS A 29 -21.34 -11.71 -9.30
N GLY A 30 -21.31 -12.38 -10.45
CA GLY A 30 -20.33 -12.13 -11.51
C GLY A 30 -18.93 -12.56 -11.13
N ARG A 31 -17.90 -11.87 -11.65
CA ARG A 31 -16.48 -12.09 -11.29
C ARG A 31 -16.19 -11.51 -9.92
N TYR A 32 -15.54 -12.27 -9.05
CA TYR A 32 -15.18 -11.84 -7.70
C TYR A 32 -13.85 -12.42 -7.23
N ILE A 33 -13.31 -11.81 -6.18
CA ILE A 33 -12.14 -12.30 -5.45
C ILE A 33 -12.61 -12.83 -4.09
N ARG A 34 -12.26 -14.07 -3.77
CA ARG A 34 -12.43 -14.65 -2.45
C ARG A 34 -11.12 -14.55 -1.70
N LYS A 35 -11.11 -13.86 -0.56
CA LYS A 35 -9.96 -13.80 0.37
C LYS A 35 -10.30 -14.62 1.61
N ARG A 36 -9.56 -15.72 1.83
CA ARG A 36 -9.66 -16.58 3.01
C ARG A 36 -8.64 -16.18 4.06
N PHE A 37 -9.03 -16.19 5.34
CA PHE A 37 -8.20 -15.81 6.47
C PHE A 37 -7.92 -17.03 7.34
N TYR A 38 -6.66 -17.47 7.41
CA TYR A 38 -6.30 -18.64 8.20
C TYR A 38 -6.15 -18.30 9.69
N ASN A 39 -6.59 -19.22 10.54
CA ASN A 39 -6.60 -19.07 12.01
C ASN A 39 -5.96 -20.28 12.74
N GLY A 40 -4.96 -20.94 12.16
CA GLY A 40 -4.24 -22.05 12.82
C GLY A 40 -3.35 -21.55 13.96
N PHE A 41 -3.18 -22.32 15.04
CA PHE A 41 -2.30 -21.96 16.17
C PHE A 41 -0.86 -21.66 15.73
N LEU A 42 -0.26 -22.53 14.92
CA LEU A 42 1.08 -22.32 14.34
C LEU A 42 1.12 -21.15 13.37
N ALA A 43 0.07 -20.97 12.55
CA ALA A 43 -0.06 -19.83 11.67
C ALA A 43 -0.17 -18.52 12.47
N ASN A 44 -0.85 -18.50 13.60
CA ASN A 44 -0.94 -17.34 14.49
C ASN A 44 0.39 -17.05 15.21
N CYS A 45 1.13 -18.07 15.66
CA CYS A 45 2.45 -17.87 16.27
C CYS A 45 3.48 -17.34 15.26
N TYR A 46 3.50 -17.90 14.05
CA TYR A 46 4.39 -17.46 12.97
C TYR A 46 3.97 -16.10 12.40
N SER A 47 2.66 -15.88 12.21
CA SER A 47 2.08 -14.57 11.88
C SER A 47 2.49 -13.54 12.91
N ASN A 48 2.32 -13.81 14.20
CA ASN A 48 2.66 -12.84 15.23
C ASN A 48 4.15 -12.52 15.21
N PHE A 49 5.03 -13.50 14.98
CA PHE A 49 6.46 -13.24 14.88
C PHE A 49 6.83 -12.36 13.66
N ILE A 50 6.37 -12.72 12.46
CA ILE A 50 6.64 -11.93 11.24
C ILE A 50 5.95 -10.57 11.29
N THR A 51 4.70 -10.50 11.70
CA THR A 51 3.95 -9.25 11.85
C THR A 51 4.52 -8.38 12.97
N ILE A 52 5.09 -8.93 14.04
CA ILE A 52 5.83 -8.14 15.04
C ILE A 52 7.12 -7.58 14.42
N MET A 53 7.88 -8.39 13.68
CA MET A 53 9.16 -7.96 13.10
C MET A 53 9.01 -6.99 11.91
N GLU A 54 7.96 -7.11 11.11
CA GLU A 54 7.73 -6.28 9.91
C GLU A 54 6.68 -5.18 10.16
N ALA A 55 5.56 -5.51 10.80
CA ALA A 55 4.42 -4.60 10.90
C ALA A 55 4.57 -3.58 12.05
N VAL A 56 5.17 -3.96 13.19
CA VAL A 56 5.37 -3.03 14.32
C VAL A 56 6.36 -1.90 13.99
N PRO A 57 7.51 -2.13 13.31
CA PRO A 57 8.35 -1.04 12.81
C PRO A 57 7.62 -0.12 11.83
N HIS A 58 6.63 -0.66 11.10
CA HIS A 58 5.73 0.10 10.27
C HIS A 58 4.49 0.59 11.03
N GLY A 59 4.44 0.52 12.36
CA GLY A 59 3.39 1.03 13.24
C GLY A 59 2.02 0.34 13.14
N LEU A 60 1.96 -0.85 12.55
CA LEU A 60 0.74 -1.65 12.37
C LEU A 60 0.58 -2.62 13.54
N LEU A 61 -0.66 -2.89 13.94
CA LEU A 61 -0.96 -3.84 15.01
C LEU A 61 -1.02 -5.27 14.47
N PRO A 62 -0.29 -6.23 15.08
CA PRO A 62 -0.47 -7.64 14.76
C PRO A 62 -1.89 -8.10 15.11
N GLY A 63 -2.41 -9.03 14.32
CA GLY A 63 -3.77 -9.53 14.51
C GLY A 63 -4.01 -10.90 13.90
N SER A 64 -4.77 -11.75 14.61
CA SER A 64 -5.23 -13.02 14.08
C SER A 64 -6.05 -12.85 12.80
N GLY A 65 -6.14 -13.89 11.96
CA GLY A 65 -6.96 -13.88 10.74
C GLY A 65 -8.40 -13.42 11.00
N LYS A 66 -9.02 -13.85 12.11
CA LYS A 66 -10.35 -13.41 12.54
C LYS A 66 -10.41 -11.91 12.84
N SER A 67 -9.37 -11.34 13.46
CA SER A 67 -9.30 -9.91 13.76
C SER A 67 -9.08 -9.07 12.50
N ARG A 68 -8.18 -9.51 11.63
CA ARG A 68 -7.87 -8.92 10.32
C ARG A 68 -9.11 -8.91 9.42
N LYS A 69 -9.79 -10.04 9.28
CA LYS A 69 -11.07 -10.16 8.57
C LYS A 69 -12.12 -9.17 9.09
N ARG A 70 -12.37 -9.15 10.40
CA ARG A 70 -13.38 -8.23 10.98
C ARG A 70 -13.06 -6.77 10.68
N THR A 71 -11.77 -6.41 10.70
CA THR A 71 -11.31 -5.05 10.37
C THR A 71 -11.57 -4.75 8.90
N GLU A 72 -11.19 -5.65 8.00
CA GLU A 72 -11.37 -5.50 6.56
C GLU A 72 -12.86 -5.41 6.18
N VAL A 73 -13.72 -6.28 6.72
CA VAL A 73 -15.18 -6.23 6.53
C VAL A 73 -15.77 -4.88 6.98
N LYS A 74 -15.39 -4.41 8.18
CA LYS A 74 -15.89 -3.14 8.71
C LYS A 74 -15.52 -1.99 7.79
N ARG A 75 -14.28 -1.96 7.30
CA ARG A 75 -13.79 -0.91 6.41
C ARG A 75 -14.45 -0.97 5.03
N TYR A 76 -14.57 -2.14 4.41
CA TYR A 76 -15.30 -2.25 3.15
C TYR A 76 -16.74 -1.77 3.27
N LYS A 77 -17.47 -2.19 4.31
CA LYS A 77 -18.86 -1.73 4.54
C LYS A 77 -18.95 -0.20 4.62
N GLU A 78 -18.06 0.43 5.39
CA GLU A 78 -18.06 1.88 5.56
C GLU A 78 -17.62 2.61 4.28
N PHE A 79 -16.59 2.12 3.60
CA PHE A 79 -16.07 2.74 2.37
C PHE A 79 -17.04 2.61 1.22
N ASN A 80 -17.67 1.44 1.03
CA ASN A 80 -18.71 1.24 0.03
C ASN A 80 -19.93 2.12 0.31
N LYS A 81 -20.35 2.27 1.57
CA LYS A 81 -21.46 3.15 1.96
C LYS A 81 -21.19 4.61 1.62
N ARG A 82 -19.93 5.07 1.74
CA ARG A 82 -19.52 6.46 1.47
C ARG A 82 -19.14 6.72 0.01
N GLY A 83 -19.12 5.69 -0.83
CA GLY A 83 -18.68 5.81 -2.22
C GLY A 83 -17.18 6.07 -2.36
N PHE A 84 -16.36 5.66 -1.37
CA PHE A 84 -14.92 5.72 -1.49
C PHE A 84 -14.41 4.70 -2.52
N PRO A 85 -13.25 4.98 -3.16
CA PRO A 85 -12.69 4.13 -4.21
C PRO A 85 -12.16 2.80 -3.65
N ALA A 86 -13.08 1.85 -3.43
CA ALA A 86 -12.80 0.51 -2.95
C ALA A 86 -13.72 -0.49 -3.67
N PRO A 87 -13.26 -1.73 -3.95
CA PRO A 87 -14.14 -2.80 -4.46
C PRO A 87 -15.36 -3.01 -3.55
N ARG A 88 -16.49 -3.44 -4.13
CA ARG A 88 -17.67 -3.77 -3.32
C ARG A 88 -17.47 -5.07 -2.54
N LEU A 89 -17.79 -5.06 -1.26
CA LEU A 89 -17.97 -6.29 -0.48
C LEU A 89 -19.26 -6.98 -0.92
N LEU A 90 -19.13 -8.21 -1.40
CA LEU A 90 -20.25 -9.02 -1.88
C LEU A 90 -20.75 -9.99 -0.81
N GLU A 91 -19.83 -10.61 -0.05
CA GLU A 91 -20.17 -11.56 1.00
C GLU A 91 -19.16 -11.55 2.15
N ASP A 92 -19.66 -11.79 3.36
CA ASP A 92 -18.89 -12.03 4.57
C ASP A 92 -19.23 -13.43 5.10
N GLY A 93 -18.35 -14.41 4.84
CA GLY A 93 -18.51 -15.80 5.26
C GLY A 93 -18.09 -16.02 6.73
N GLU A 94 -17.65 -17.23 7.10
CA GLU A 94 -17.03 -17.44 8.42
C GLU A 94 -15.53 -17.13 8.39
N ASP A 95 -14.81 -17.75 7.46
CA ASP A 95 -13.35 -17.66 7.27
C ASP A 95 -12.94 -16.88 6.02
N TYR A 96 -13.89 -16.38 5.23
CA TYR A 96 -13.62 -15.64 3.99
C TYR A 96 -14.43 -14.35 3.85
N ILE A 97 -14.00 -13.51 2.91
CA ILE A 97 -14.81 -12.45 2.30
C ILE A 97 -14.80 -12.62 0.78
N ASP A 98 -15.91 -12.29 0.13
CA ASP A 98 -15.99 -12.12 -1.32
C ASP A 98 -16.05 -10.64 -1.64
N ILE A 99 -15.15 -10.16 -2.49
CA ILE A 99 -15.09 -8.78 -2.97
C ILE A 99 -15.20 -8.75 -4.48
N GLU A 100 -15.77 -7.69 -5.02
CA GLU A 100 -15.88 -7.45 -6.45
C GLU A 100 -14.52 -7.55 -7.15
N TYR A 101 -14.47 -8.25 -8.28
CA TYR A 101 -13.29 -8.23 -9.13
C TYR A 101 -13.29 -6.93 -9.95
N VAL A 102 -12.30 -6.08 -9.68
CA VAL A 102 -12.06 -4.86 -10.45
C VAL A 102 -10.88 -5.09 -11.38
N GLU A 103 -11.06 -4.80 -12.66
CA GLU A 103 -9.96 -4.79 -13.62
C GLU A 103 -9.10 -3.54 -13.37
N MET A 104 -7.85 -3.77 -12.98
CA MET A 104 -6.97 -2.71 -12.50
C MET A 104 -5.50 -3.11 -12.59
N VAL A 105 -4.63 -2.11 -12.62
CA VAL A 105 -3.18 -2.28 -12.56
C VAL A 105 -2.67 -1.66 -11.27
N GLU A 106 -1.92 -2.44 -10.49
CA GLU A 106 -1.28 -1.98 -9.25
C GLU A 106 -0.33 -0.80 -9.53
N LEU A 107 -0.40 0.23 -8.69
CA LEU A 107 0.41 1.43 -8.83
C LEU A 107 1.91 1.09 -8.79
N SER A 108 2.32 0.16 -7.92
CA SER A 108 3.70 -0.34 -7.87
C SER A 108 4.24 -0.86 -9.22
N ARG A 109 3.40 -1.46 -10.06
CA ARG A 109 3.81 -1.98 -11.37
C ARG A 109 4.06 -0.84 -12.34
N VAL A 110 3.19 0.18 -12.31
CA VAL A 110 3.34 1.36 -13.17
C VAL A 110 4.52 2.21 -12.76
N LEU A 111 4.78 2.37 -11.46
CA LEU A 111 5.95 3.13 -11.01
C LEU A 111 7.26 2.49 -11.48
N ARG A 112 7.34 1.16 -11.47
CA ARG A 112 8.51 0.39 -11.95
C ARG A 112 8.63 0.29 -13.47
N ASP A 113 7.54 0.44 -14.22
CA ASP A 113 7.58 0.27 -15.67
C ASP A 113 8.35 1.42 -16.34
N ILE A 114 9.50 1.10 -16.94
CA ILE A 114 10.37 2.06 -17.62
C ILE A 114 9.74 2.64 -18.90
N ASN A 115 8.74 1.97 -19.46
CA ASN A 115 8.05 2.41 -20.67
C ASN A 115 6.92 3.39 -20.35
N GLU A 116 6.46 3.43 -19.09
CA GLU A 116 5.42 4.36 -18.67
C GLU A 116 5.99 5.76 -18.50
N SER A 117 5.28 6.75 -19.06
CA SER A 117 5.76 8.13 -19.02
C SER A 117 5.82 8.65 -17.59
N LYS A 118 6.88 9.41 -17.27
CA LYS A 118 7.00 10.09 -15.97
C LYS A 118 5.76 10.92 -15.64
N GLN A 119 5.21 11.63 -16.62
CA GLN A 119 4.01 12.44 -16.43
C GLN A 119 2.82 11.61 -15.93
N LYS A 120 2.56 10.45 -16.55
CA LYS A 120 1.47 9.55 -16.14
C LYS A 120 1.69 8.99 -14.73
N LYS A 121 2.92 8.58 -14.40
CA LYS A 121 3.26 8.10 -13.04
C LYS A 121 2.96 9.18 -11.99
N LEU A 122 3.42 10.40 -12.22
CA LEU A 122 3.22 11.53 -11.31
C LEU A 122 1.74 11.92 -11.19
N GLU A 123 0.97 11.85 -12.28
CA GLU A 123 -0.47 12.09 -12.26
C GLU A 123 -1.22 11.05 -11.42
N LEU A 124 -0.94 9.76 -11.60
CA LEU A 124 -1.56 8.69 -10.81
C LEU A 124 -1.22 8.82 -9.32
N ILE A 125 0.02 9.18 -8.99
CA ILE A 125 0.45 9.47 -7.61
C ILE A 125 -0.38 10.63 -7.02
N ARG A 126 -0.55 11.71 -7.79
CA ARG A 126 -1.33 12.88 -7.37
C ARG A 126 -2.79 12.52 -7.14
N MET A 127 -3.39 11.73 -8.04
CA MET A 127 -4.77 11.27 -7.91
C MET A 127 -4.95 10.38 -6.67
N ALA A 128 -4.01 9.45 -6.42
CA ALA A 128 -4.07 8.59 -5.24
C ALA A 128 -3.97 9.39 -3.94
N ALA A 129 -3.08 10.40 -3.89
CA ALA A 129 -2.98 11.30 -2.74
C ALA A 129 -4.27 12.12 -2.52
N ALA A 130 -4.93 12.56 -3.60
CA ALA A 130 -6.19 13.29 -3.51
C ALA A 130 -7.34 12.42 -2.99
N GLU A 131 -7.46 11.16 -3.45
CA GLU A 131 -8.47 10.24 -2.90
C GLU A 131 -8.19 9.89 -1.44
N MET A 132 -6.91 9.69 -1.08
CA MET A 132 -6.51 9.49 0.31
C MET A 132 -6.92 10.66 1.20
N ARG A 133 -6.71 11.90 0.72
CA ARG A 133 -7.12 13.11 1.44
C ARG A 133 -8.61 13.13 1.73
N LYS A 134 -9.46 12.79 0.74
CA LYS A 134 -10.93 12.72 0.93
C LYS A 134 -11.33 11.74 2.03
N ILE A 135 -10.65 10.59 2.10
CA ILE A 135 -10.89 9.58 3.13
C ILE A 135 -10.48 10.10 4.52
N HIS A 136 -9.32 10.77 4.60
CA HIS A 136 -8.84 11.37 5.85
C HIS A 136 -9.71 12.52 6.34
N ASP A 137 -10.17 13.40 5.45
CA ASP A 137 -11.09 14.50 5.79
C ASP A 137 -12.44 13.97 6.33
N ALA A 138 -12.83 12.77 5.94
CA ALA A 138 -14.01 12.09 6.48
C ALA A 138 -13.75 11.37 7.82
N GLY A 139 -12.54 11.48 8.38
CA GLY A 139 -12.16 10.91 9.67
C GLY A 139 -11.71 9.45 9.61
N PHE A 140 -11.39 8.92 8.43
CA PHE A 140 -10.94 7.53 8.27
C PHE A 140 -9.46 7.46 7.90
N ASN A 141 -8.84 6.34 8.28
CA ASN A 141 -7.53 5.94 7.78
C ASN A 141 -7.69 4.68 6.91
N LEU A 142 -6.75 4.50 6.00
CA LEU A 142 -6.61 3.37 5.10
C LEU A 142 -5.84 2.21 5.74
N GLY A 143 -4.83 2.50 6.57
CA GLY A 143 -4.04 1.50 7.27
C GLY A 143 -2.71 1.18 6.58
N ASP A 144 -2.71 0.27 5.61
CA ASP A 144 -1.51 -0.08 4.82
C ASP A 144 -1.60 0.51 3.41
N THR A 145 -1.14 1.74 3.27
CA THR A 145 -1.18 2.55 2.03
C THR A 145 0.04 2.35 1.14
N ASN A 146 0.63 1.17 1.17
CA ASN A 146 1.69 0.83 0.24
C ASN A 146 1.15 0.88 -1.21
N VAL A 147 1.97 1.29 -2.18
CA VAL A 147 1.62 1.30 -3.61
C VAL A 147 1.27 -0.08 -4.19
N HIS A 148 1.50 -1.17 -3.46
CA HIS A 148 0.98 -2.50 -3.80
C HIS A 148 -0.52 -2.68 -3.47
N ASN A 149 -1.08 -1.86 -2.59
CA ASN A 149 -2.49 -1.88 -2.16
C ASN A 149 -3.29 -0.71 -2.77
N ILE A 150 -2.70 -0.06 -3.76
CA ILE A 150 -3.30 1.01 -4.56
C ILE A 150 -3.21 0.58 -6.02
N ALA A 151 -4.31 0.70 -6.75
CA ALA A 151 -4.35 0.42 -8.17
C ALA A 151 -5.11 1.52 -8.90
N TYR A 152 -5.04 1.49 -10.23
CA TYR A 152 -5.89 2.30 -11.08
C TYR A 152 -6.57 1.42 -12.14
N THR A 153 -7.78 1.81 -12.50
CA THR A 153 -8.60 1.16 -13.52
C THR A 153 -8.25 1.68 -14.92
N PRO A 154 -8.60 0.95 -16.00
CA PRO A 154 -8.48 1.44 -17.37
C PRO A 154 -9.20 2.80 -17.59
N GLU A 155 -10.27 3.07 -16.83
CA GLU A 155 -10.98 4.36 -16.86
C GLU A 155 -10.27 5.47 -16.06
N GLY A 156 -9.05 5.23 -15.55
CA GLY A 156 -8.25 6.22 -14.83
C GLY A 156 -8.67 6.45 -13.38
N ARG A 157 -9.55 5.63 -12.81
CA ARG A 157 -9.96 5.76 -11.39
C ARG A 157 -9.00 5.04 -10.47
N ILE A 158 -8.64 5.66 -9.34
CA ILE A 158 -7.88 5.03 -8.26
C ILE A 158 -8.78 4.05 -7.51
N VAL A 159 -8.20 2.96 -7.00
CA VAL A 159 -8.84 1.95 -6.17
C VAL A 159 -7.89 1.56 -5.04
N PHE A 160 -8.37 1.62 -3.80
CA PHE A 160 -7.69 1.08 -2.63
C PHE A 160 -8.26 -0.30 -2.27
N PHE A 161 -7.41 -1.19 -1.78
CA PHE A 161 -7.81 -2.52 -1.33
C PHE A 161 -6.88 -3.00 -0.21
N ASP A 162 -7.16 -4.19 0.35
CA ASP A 162 -6.38 -4.81 1.43
C ASP A 162 -6.42 -4.02 2.77
N PHE A 163 -7.62 -3.88 3.33
CA PHE A 163 -7.88 -3.02 4.49
C PHE A 163 -7.71 -3.73 5.85
N GLU A 164 -6.97 -4.84 5.90
CA GLU A 164 -6.94 -5.72 7.08
C GLU A 164 -6.17 -5.16 8.28
N HIS A 165 -5.25 -4.23 8.05
CA HIS A 165 -4.31 -3.74 9.05
C HIS A 165 -4.85 -2.57 9.87
N ARG A 166 -4.80 -2.70 11.20
CA ARG A 166 -5.05 -1.59 12.13
C ARG A 166 -3.76 -0.81 12.39
N LEU A 167 -3.91 0.50 12.57
CA LEU A 167 -2.82 1.35 13.01
C LEU A 167 -2.65 1.26 14.53
N ILE A 168 -1.43 1.26 15.04
CA ILE A 168 -1.13 1.43 16.49
C ILE A 168 -1.63 2.80 16.96
N LYS A 169 -1.54 3.81 16.10
CA LYS A 169 -2.11 5.14 16.29
C LYS A 169 -2.81 5.56 15.00
N GLU A 170 -4.11 5.82 15.09
CA GLU A 170 -4.89 6.31 13.97
C GLU A 170 -4.45 7.75 13.64
N SER A 171 -3.72 7.91 12.53
CA SER A 171 -3.29 9.20 12.02
C SER A 171 -3.19 9.13 10.51
N GLY A 172 -3.84 10.05 9.81
CA GLY A 172 -3.65 10.22 8.36
C GLY A 172 -2.20 10.50 7.99
N GLU A 173 -1.39 10.96 8.94
CA GLU A 173 0.04 11.16 8.74
C GLU A 173 0.81 9.91 8.39
N LYS A 174 0.39 8.81 9.00
CA LYS A 174 1.02 7.52 8.75
C LYS A 174 0.70 7.01 7.36
N ASP A 175 -0.54 7.18 6.92
CA ASP A 175 -1.01 6.75 5.60
C ASP A 175 -0.27 7.49 4.49
N TYR A 176 -0.18 8.82 4.53
CA TYR A 176 0.58 9.53 3.49
C TYR A 176 2.10 9.26 3.57
N SER A 177 2.63 8.96 4.76
CA SER A 177 4.05 8.68 4.95
C SER A 177 4.43 7.29 4.40
N THR A 178 3.61 6.28 4.63
CA THR A 178 3.77 4.94 4.05
C THR A 178 3.64 4.96 2.53
N PHE A 179 2.66 5.72 2.01
CA PHE A 179 2.50 5.93 0.57
C PHE A 179 3.71 6.62 -0.04
N ALA A 180 4.18 7.72 0.55
CA ALA A 180 5.37 8.44 0.07
C ALA A 180 6.63 7.57 0.05
N ARG A 181 6.87 6.80 1.12
CA ARG A 181 8.02 5.89 1.20
C ARG A 181 7.96 4.80 0.15
N SER A 182 6.82 4.13 0.01
CA SER A 182 6.66 3.02 -0.94
C SER A 182 6.68 3.49 -2.40
N ALA A 183 6.06 4.64 -2.71
CA ALA A 183 6.13 5.22 -4.05
C ALA A 183 7.56 5.63 -4.45
N ALA A 184 8.32 6.22 -3.52
CA ALA A 184 9.72 6.59 -3.76
C ALA A 184 10.65 5.37 -3.93
N TYR A 185 10.33 4.26 -3.29
CA TYR A 185 11.10 3.01 -3.43
C TYR A 185 10.88 2.34 -4.79
N GLU A 186 9.70 2.50 -5.37
CA GLU A 186 9.28 1.79 -6.59
C GLU A 186 9.66 2.54 -7.88
N VAL A 187 10.15 3.79 -7.80
CA VAL A 187 10.65 4.50 -8.98
C VAL A 187 12.08 4.07 -9.33
N PRO A 188 12.36 3.71 -10.60
CA PRO A 188 13.71 3.29 -11.01
C PRO A 188 14.77 4.38 -10.95
N ASP A 189 14.39 5.64 -11.23
CA ASP A 189 15.32 6.77 -11.30
C ASP A 189 15.28 7.60 -10.01
N ALA A 190 16.45 7.73 -9.39
CA ALA A 190 16.67 8.54 -8.21
C ALA A 190 16.26 10.01 -8.32
N SER A 191 16.44 10.56 -9.52
CA SER A 191 16.12 11.96 -9.80
C SER A 191 14.60 12.23 -9.75
N ASP A 192 13.77 11.18 -9.92
CA ASP A 192 12.31 11.28 -9.93
C ASP A 192 11.68 11.34 -8.53
N VAL A 193 12.41 10.91 -7.48
CA VAL A 193 11.91 10.86 -6.09
C VAL A 193 11.37 12.22 -5.65
N LYS A 194 12.06 13.31 -6.00
CA LYS A 194 11.61 14.67 -5.66
C LYS A 194 10.27 15.02 -6.29
N ASP A 195 10.05 14.58 -7.53
CA ASP A 195 8.82 14.88 -8.26
C ASP A 195 7.66 14.00 -7.79
N VAL A 196 7.94 12.75 -7.39
CA VAL A 196 6.99 11.87 -6.68
C VAL A 196 6.49 12.56 -5.41
N LEU A 197 7.40 12.98 -4.52
CA LEU A 197 7.03 13.61 -3.25
C LEU A 197 6.25 14.92 -3.46
N LYS A 198 6.64 15.73 -4.46
CA LYS A 198 5.88 16.93 -4.85
C LYS A 198 4.47 16.57 -5.32
N SER A 199 4.32 15.52 -6.13
CA SER A 199 3.02 15.10 -6.65
C SER A 199 2.10 14.60 -5.54
N ILE A 200 2.63 13.91 -4.53
CA ILE A 200 1.88 13.52 -3.32
C ILE A 200 1.41 14.76 -2.57
N ALA A 201 2.32 15.70 -2.28
CA ALA A 201 1.97 16.95 -1.58
C ALA A 201 0.90 17.75 -2.33
N GLN A 202 1.04 17.88 -3.66
CA GLN A 202 0.05 18.52 -4.52
C GLN A 202 -1.31 17.84 -4.46
N GLY A 203 -1.35 16.51 -4.55
CA GLY A 203 -2.61 15.76 -4.53
C GLY A 203 -3.30 15.79 -3.18
N TYR A 204 -2.52 15.70 -2.09
CA TYR A 204 -3.05 15.72 -0.74
C TYR A 204 -3.51 17.12 -0.28
N GLY A 205 -3.07 18.18 -0.98
CA GLY A 205 -3.46 19.56 -0.70
C GLY A 205 -2.73 20.19 0.50
N GLU A 206 -1.57 19.65 0.90
CA GLU A 206 -0.73 20.22 1.96
C GLU A 206 0.74 20.20 1.55
N ASP A 207 1.52 21.14 2.08
CA ASP A 207 2.98 21.04 2.05
C ASP A 207 3.45 19.94 3.01
N LEU A 208 3.32 18.71 2.54
CA LEU A 208 3.74 17.52 3.28
C LEU A 208 5.27 17.43 3.43
N THR A 209 6.06 18.25 2.71
CA THR A 209 7.52 18.18 2.79
C THR A 209 8.06 18.50 4.19
N ARG A 210 7.29 19.25 5.00
CA ARG A 210 7.61 19.58 6.40
C ARG A 210 7.02 18.60 7.42
N LYS A 211 6.00 17.83 7.04
CA LYS A 211 5.24 16.91 7.93
C LYS A 211 5.56 15.44 7.71
N ILE A 212 6.12 15.08 6.55
CA ILE A 212 6.69 13.78 6.31
C ILE A 212 7.98 13.72 7.15
N SER A 213 7.84 13.25 8.40
CA SER A 213 8.95 12.94 9.32
C SER A 213 9.95 11.92 8.75
N ILE A 214 9.67 11.41 7.54
CA ILE A 214 10.39 10.38 6.82
C ILE A 214 11.34 10.95 5.75
N VAL A 215 11.25 12.24 5.37
CA VAL A 215 12.11 12.77 4.30
C VAL A 215 13.59 12.61 4.62
N PRO A 216 14.12 12.90 5.84
CA PRO A 216 15.54 12.70 6.08
C PRO A 216 15.91 11.22 6.01
N TYR A 217 15.15 10.32 6.62
CA TYR A 217 15.54 8.91 6.73
C TYR A 217 15.34 8.14 5.42
N THR A 218 14.23 8.34 4.69
CA THR A 218 14.03 7.71 3.38
C THR A 218 14.90 8.36 2.32
N TYR A 219 15.16 9.68 2.35
CA TYR A 219 16.18 10.29 1.49
C TYR A 219 17.59 9.83 1.85
N LEU A 220 17.92 9.63 3.14
CA LEU A 220 19.23 9.14 3.59
C LEU A 220 19.44 7.66 3.28
N VAL A 221 18.45 6.79 3.51
CA VAL A 221 18.49 5.38 3.15
C VAL A 221 18.54 5.25 1.63
N PHE A 222 17.75 6.03 0.90
CA PHE A 222 17.80 6.10 -0.55
C PHE A 222 19.16 6.58 -1.08
N LEU A 223 19.74 7.65 -0.49
CA LEU A 223 21.10 8.11 -0.79
C LEU A 223 22.17 7.09 -0.39
N ALA A 224 21.99 6.36 0.70
CA ALA A 224 22.92 5.34 1.17
C ALA A 224 22.89 4.09 0.28
N GLU A 225 21.72 3.67 -0.18
CA GLU A 225 21.51 2.50 -1.03
C GLU A 225 21.86 2.77 -2.51
N ASN A 226 21.68 4.00 -2.99
CA ASN A 226 21.95 4.38 -4.39
C ASN A 226 23.24 5.22 -4.60
N LYS A 227 23.95 5.60 -3.53
CA LYS A 227 25.30 6.21 -3.59
C LYS A 227 26.27 5.58 -2.59
N LEU A 228 26.50 4.27 -2.72
CA LEU A 228 27.70 3.58 -2.20
C LEU A 228 28.98 4.04 -2.95
N GLY A 229 29.21 5.35 -2.94
CA GLY A 229 30.43 6.01 -3.34
C GLY A 229 30.73 7.26 -2.51
N SER A 230 29.74 7.89 -1.84
CA SER A 230 29.99 9.20 -1.22
C SER A 230 29.51 9.42 0.22
N LEU A 231 28.82 8.47 0.88
CA LEU A 231 28.46 8.68 2.29
C LEU A 231 29.70 8.64 3.20
N HIS A 232 30.65 7.75 2.89
CA HIS A 232 31.94 7.68 3.60
C HIS A 232 32.81 8.93 3.35
N GLU A 233 32.79 9.46 2.11
CA GLU A 233 33.47 10.70 1.72
C GLU A 233 32.83 11.94 2.37
N LEU A 234 31.50 12.01 2.48
CA LEU A 234 30.79 13.09 3.19
C LEU A 234 31.05 13.06 4.70
N ILE A 235 31.12 11.85 5.30
CA ILE A 235 31.49 11.69 6.70
C ILE A 235 32.96 12.07 6.93
N LYS A 236 33.88 11.74 6.00
CA LYS A 236 35.27 12.18 6.04
C LYS A 236 35.41 13.69 5.88
N ALA A 237 34.78 14.30 4.88
CA ALA A 237 34.84 15.75 4.63
C ALA A 237 34.34 16.55 5.85
N LYS A 238 33.27 16.08 6.50
CA LYS A 238 32.74 16.69 7.73
C LYS A 238 33.61 16.44 8.97
N ARG A 239 34.32 15.31 9.05
CA ARG A 239 35.27 15.01 10.15
C ARG A 239 36.61 15.72 10.01
N TYR A 240 37.07 16.01 8.79
CA TYR A 240 38.40 16.55 8.52
C TYR A 240 38.42 18.02 8.07
N GLY A 241 37.27 18.71 8.01
CA GLY A 241 37.22 20.16 7.84
C GLY A 241 37.77 20.68 6.50
N LEU A 242 37.76 19.87 5.44
CA LEU A 242 38.23 20.29 4.12
C LEU A 242 37.08 20.97 3.37
N LYS A 243 37.28 22.24 2.99
CA LYS A 243 36.40 22.96 2.06
C LYS A 243 36.74 22.53 0.62
N ASN A 244 35.67 22.38 -0.18
CA ASN A 244 35.64 21.89 -1.57
C ASN A 244 36.88 22.16 -2.42
#